data_AF-A0A0C2C477-F1
#
_entry.id   AF-A0A0C2C477-F1
#
_cell.length_a   1.000
_cell.length_b   1.000
_cell.length_c   1.000
_cell.angle_alpha   90.00
_cell.angle_beta   90.00
_cell.angle_gamma   90.00
#
_symmetry.space_group_name_H-M   'P 1'
#
loop_
_entity.id
_entity.type
_entity.pdbx_description
1 polymer ?
#
loop_
_entity_poly.entity_id
_entity_poly.type
_entity_poly.pdbx_seq_one_letter_code
_entity_poly.pdbx_strand_id
1 'polypeptide(L)'
;RNWKKLEQLRGESRQSLANDEKDLTAWGYWQISTPASAIWCLEGHDEYRQRYTAAVVVLGDIGRSPRMCYHAYSLATQLNYDVKLVGYLDSIPHPLIHSNPHIKYVPLTPPPDRITKLPEMLQLPLKFLWTFIVLSWALLFRIGWDVKLILMQNPPALPTMFVCWIVARLKSAKFVIDWHNYMWSVIKDKS
;
A
#
# COMPACT_ATOMS: atom_id res chain seq x y z
N ARG A 1 -2.69 50.49 13.79
CA ARG A 1 -4.14 50.60 14.19
C ARG A 1 -4.82 49.24 14.45
N ASN A 2 -4.11 48.10 14.43
CA ASN A 2 -4.73 46.76 14.47
C ASN A 2 -4.27 45.85 15.64
N TRP A 3 -3.32 46.30 16.47
CA TRP A 3 -2.77 45.52 17.58
C TRP A 3 -3.73 45.41 18.77
N LYS A 4 -4.47 46.49 19.09
CA LYS A 4 -5.48 46.47 20.16
C LYS A 4 -6.61 45.46 19.90
N LYS A 5 -6.97 45.24 18.62
CA LYS A 5 -7.98 44.26 18.22
C LYS A 5 -7.48 42.81 18.37
N LEU A 6 -6.18 42.57 18.16
CA LEU A 6 -5.56 41.25 18.37
C LEU A 6 -5.40 40.89 19.84
N GLU A 7 -5.16 41.87 20.72
CA GLU A 7 -5.14 41.63 22.18
C GLU A 7 -6.54 41.32 22.72
N GLN A 8 -7.57 41.99 22.19
CA GLN A 8 -8.95 41.72 22.59
C GLN A 8 -9.41 40.33 22.16
N LEU A 9 -9.13 39.93 20.91
CA LEU A 9 -9.43 38.56 20.42
C LEU A 9 -8.62 37.49 21.19
N ARG A 10 -7.39 37.80 21.60
CA ARG A 10 -6.57 36.90 22.44
C ARG A 10 -7.15 36.77 23.86
N GLY A 11 -7.69 37.85 24.43
CA GLY A 11 -8.40 37.83 25.71
C GLY A 11 -9.68 36.99 25.66
N GLU A 12 -10.50 37.19 24.63
CA GLU A 12 -11.76 36.46 24.42
C GLU A 12 -11.51 34.95 24.19
N SER A 13 -10.47 34.58 23.41
CA SER A 13 -10.08 33.17 23.24
C SER A 13 -9.63 32.50 24.54
N ARG A 14 -8.92 33.23 25.42
CA ARG A 14 -8.49 32.71 26.72
C ARG A 14 -9.66 32.52 27.69
N GLN A 15 -10.67 33.39 27.62
CA GLN A 15 -11.89 33.24 28.42
C GLN A 15 -12.79 32.11 27.90
N SER A 16 -12.85 31.89 26.59
CA SER A 16 -13.53 30.72 26.00
C SER A 16 -12.89 29.41 26.46
N LEU A 17 -11.55 29.31 26.39
CA LEU A 17 -10.81 28.12 26.84
C LEU A 17 -10.94 27.88 28.35
N ALA A 18 -11.00 28.94 29.15
CA ALA A 18 -11.20 28.84 30.61
C ALA A 18 -12.63 28.46 31.01
N ASN A 19 -13.63 28.70 30.14
CA ASN A 19 -14.99 28.21 30.35
C ASN A 19 -15.15 26.75 29.90
N ASP A 20 -14.51 26.35 28.78
CA ASP A 20 -14.46 24.94 28.36
C ASP A 20 -13.74 24.06 29.40
N GLU A 21 -12.65 24.56 30.02
CA GLU A 21 -11.94 23.84 31.10
C GLU A 21 -12.82 23.61 32.34
N LYS A 22 -13.77 24.51 32.61
CA LYS A 22 -14.75 24.35 33.69
C LYS A 22 -15.85 23.35 33.33
N ASP A 23 -16.28 23.30 32.07
CA ASP A 23 -17.26 22.31 31.61
C ASP A 23 -16.68 20.88 31.58
N LEU A 24 -15.37 20.73 31.37
CA LEU A 24 -14.66 19.44 31.47
C LEU A 24 -14.51 18.96 32.92
N THR A 25 -14.63 19.83 33.92
CA THR A 25 -14.66 19.43 35.34
C THR A 25 -16.03 18.95 35.84
N ALA A 26 -17.09 19.06 35.02
CA ALA A 26 -18.46 18.66 35.40
C ALA A 26 -18.80 17.19 35.08
N TRP A 27 -17.95 16.47 34.34
CA TRP A 27 -18.15 15.05 34.05
C TRP A 27 -17.21 14.19 34.91
N GLY A 28 -17.66 13.89 36.12
CA GLY A 28 -16.97 12.98 37.04
C GLY A 28 -16.87 11.56 36.49
N TYR A 29 -15.73 11.22 35.88
CA TYR A 29 -15.31 9.83 35.65
C TYR A 29 -13.80 9.71 35.86
N TRP A 30 -13.43 9.05 36.97
CA TRP A 30 -12.14 8.42 37.27
C TRP A 30 -10.87 9.22 36.92
N GLN A 31 -10.42 10.07 37.85
CA GLN A 31 -9.00 10.41 37.97
C GLN A 31 -8.20 9.18 38.42
N ILE A 32 -7.87 8.32 37.46
CA ILE A 32 -6.66 7.51 37.58
C ILE A 32 -5.54 8.43 37.13
N SER A 33 -4.71 8.86 38.08
CA SER A 33 -3.44 9.53 37.84
C SER A 33 -2.56 8.60 36.99
N THR A 34 -2.65 8.71 35.67
CA THR A 34 -1.64 8.15 34.79
C THR A 34 -0.37 8.97 35.04
N PRO A 35 0.70 8.38 35.59
CA PRO A 35 1.93 9.11 35.78
C PRO A 35 2.41 9.62 34.42
N ALA A 36 3.11 10.76 34.36
CA ALA A 36 3.67 11.28 33.09
C ALA A 36 4.56 10.24 32.39
N SER A 37 5.13 9.28 33.14
CA SER A 37 5.84 8.12 32.60
C SER A 37 4.93 7.14 31.84
N ALA A 38 3.64 7.02 32.17
CA ALA A 38 2.67 6.22 31.42
C ALA A 38 2.25 6.89 30.12
N ILE A 39 2.16 8.22 30.07
CA ILE A 39 1.98 8.97 28.82
C ILE A 39 3.25 8.84 27.95
N TRP A 40 4.44 9.03 28.53
CA TRP A 40 5.71 8.76 27.83
C TRP A 40 5.89 7.30 27.39
N CYS A 41 5.32 6.33 28.10
CA CYS A 41 5.33 4.91 27.74
C CYS A 41 4.36 4.59 26.59
N LEU A 42 3.29 5.38 26.43
CA LEU A 42 2.35 5.25 25.31
C LEU A 42 2.81 6.04 24.07
N GLU A 43 3.63 7.07 24.23
CA GLU A 43 4.18 7.89 23.13
C GLU A 43 5.41 7.27 22.45
N GLY A 44 6.02 6.21 23.01
CA GLY A 44 7.37 5.76 22.64
C GLY A 44 7.55 4.29 22.25
N HIS A 45 6.46 3.52 22.06
CA HIS A 45 6.56 2.06 21.96
C HIS A 45 6.40 1.43 20.55
N ASP A 46 6.39 2.21 19.47
CA ASP A 46 6.20 1.66 18.11
C ASP A 46 7.50 1.37 17.31
N GLU A 47 8.68 1.76 17.79
CA GLU A 47 9.91 1.72 16.97
C GLU A 47 10.75 0.42 17.04
N TYR A 48 10.23 -0.69 17.58
CA TYR A 48 10.95 -1.98 17.52
C TYR A 48 10.09 -3.20 17.16
N ARG A 49 8.95 -2.99 16.51
CA ARG A 49 8.22 -4.10 15.89
C ARG A 49 8.90 -4.42 14.55
N GLN A 50 9.55 -5.59 14.48
CA GLN A 50 10.13 -6.11 13.23
C GLN A 50 9.14 -5.90 12.08
N ARG A 51 9.55 -5.11 11.07
CA ARG A 51 8.73 -4.85 9.89
C ARG A 51 8.73 -6.10 9.04
N TYR A 52 7.54 -6.56 8.67
CA TYR A 52 7.40 -7.69 7.76
C TYR A 52 7.41 -7.20 6.31
N THR A 53 7.92 -8.01 5.39
CA THR A 53 7.84 -7.66 3.97
C THR A 53 6.50 -8.08 3.37
N ALA A 54 5.86 -7.19 2.62
CA ALA A 54 4.69 -7.49 1.79
C ALA A 54 5.03 -7.27 0.31
N ALA A 55 4.68 -8.22 -0.56
CA ALA A 55 4.75 -8.05 -2.00
C ALA A 55 3.38 -7.67 -2.55
N VAL A 56 3.30 -6.54 -3.26
CA VAL A 56 2.09 -6.06 -3.92
C VAL A 56 2.31 -6.18 -5.42
N VAL A 57 1.58 -7.09 -6.07
CA VAL A 57 1.78 -7.48 -7.47
C VAL A 57 0.70 -6.87 -8.35
N VAL A 58 1.15 -6.03 -9.29
CA VAL A 58 0.36 -5.34 -10.30
C VAL A 58 0.78 -5.91 -11.66
N LEU A 59 -0.09 -6.69 -12.32
CA LEU A 59 0.19 -7.22 -13.66
C LEU A 59 -0.07 -6.15 -14.73
N GLY A 60 0.59 -5.02 -14.59
CA GLY A 60 0.33 -3.83 -15.38
C GLY A 60 1.16 -2.64 -14.91
N ASP A 61 0.86 -1.49 -15.49
CA ASP A 61 1.48 -0.23 -15.11
C ASP A 61 1.00 0.21 -13.72
N ILE A 62 1.96 0.42 -12.81
CA ILE A 62 1.70 0.80 -11.43
C ILE A 62 0.98 2.15 -11.36
N GLY A 63 1.38 3.12 -12.18
CA GLY A 63 0.76 4.46 -12.18
C GLY A 63 -0.71 4.45 -12.63
N ARG A 64 -1.14 3.40 -13.34
CA ARG A 64 -2.54 3.18 -13.76
C ARG A 64 -3.36 2.35 -12.78
N SER A 65 -2.80 1.98 -11.63
CA SER A 65 -3.46 1.12 -10.63
C SER A 65 -3.62 1.80 -9.26
N PRO A 66 -4.41 2.89 -9.11
CA PRO A 66 -4.59 3.59 -7.83
C PRO A 66 -5.01 2.68 -6.67
N ARG A 67 -5.85 1.67 -6.91
CA ARG A 67 -6.26 0.65 -5.93
C ARG A 67 -5.06 -0.03 -5.25
N MET A 68 -4.12 -0.51 -6.06
CA MET A 68 -2.95 -1.24 -5.58
C MET A 68 -1.96 -0.30 -4.89
N CYS A 69 -1.88 0.94 -5.36
CA CYS A 69 -1.13 2.02 -4.73
C CYS A 69 -1.65 2.32 -3.31
N TYR A 70 -2.96 2.39 -3.11
CA TYR A 70 -3.55 2.56 -1.78
C TYR A 70 -3.32 1.36 -0.88
N HIS A 71 -3.41 0.13 -1.41
CA HIS A 71 -3.06 -1.05 -0.64
C HIS A 71 -1.59 -1.04 -0.19
N ALA A 72 -0.66 -0.68 -1.09
CA ALA A 72 0.74 -0.52 -0.73
C ALA A 72 0.94 0.57 0.33
N TYR A 73 0.26 1.71 0.21
CA TYR A 73 0.36 2.80 1.16
C TYR A 73 -0.18 2.43 2.55
N SER A 74 -1.37 1.82 2.63
CA SER A 74 -1.97 1.36 3.89
C SER A 74 -1.12 0.27 4.56
N LEU A 75 -0.56 -0.67 3.78
CA LEU A 75 0.36 -1.68 4.31
C LEU A 75 1.61 -1.05 4.93
N ALA A 76 2.18 -0.04 4.28
CA ALA A 76 3.38 0.64 4.75
C ALA A 76 3.15 1.52 5.99
N THR A 77 1.99 2.19 6.06
CA THR A 77 1.71 3.21 7.10
C THR A 77 0.91 2.68 8.28
N GLN A 78 -0.10 1.84 8.04
CA GLN A 78 -1.02 1.37 9.09
C GLN A 78 -0.64 0.00 9.64
N LEU A 79 -0.04 -0.86 8.80
CA LEU A 79 0.27 -2.25 9.16
C LEU A 79 1.78 -2.49 9.38
N ASN A 80 2.60 -1.44 9.25
CA ASN A 80 4.05 -1.46 9.48
C ASN A 80 4.81 -2.50 8.62
N TYR A 81 4.43 -2.64 7.35
CA TYR A 81 5.12 -3.52 6.39
C TYR A 81 6.15 -2.76 5.54
N ASP A 82 7.24 -3.43 5.17
CA ASP A 82 8.07 -3.01 4.06
C ASP A 82 7.48 -3.56 2.75
N VAL A 83 7.03 -2.67 1.88
CA VAL A 83 6.26 -3.03 0.70
C VAL A 83 7.16 -3.10 -0.54
N LYS A 84 7.10 -4.23 -1.24
CA LYS A 84 7.69 -4.43 -2.57
C LYS A 84 6.59 -4.34 -3.61
N LEU A 85 6.56 -3.23 -4.35
CA LEU A 85 5.56 -3.00 -5.39
C LEU A 85 6.10 -3.52 -6.73
N VAL A 86 5.53 -4.63 -7.19
CA VAL A 86 5.96 -5.36 -8.40
C VAL A 86 5.04 -5.00 -9.55
N GLY A 87 5.58 -4.52 -10.66
CA GLY A 87 4.79 -4.14 -11.83
C GLY A 87 5.62 -3.38 -12.86
N TYR A 88 4.97 -2.88 -13.92
CA TYR A 88 5.61 -2.01 -14.89
C TYR A 88 5.64 -0.56 -14.39
N LEU A 89 6.70 0.16 -14.73
CA LEU A 89 6.94 1.57 -14.35
C LEU A 89 6.91 2.45 -15.60
N ASP A 90 5.87 2.29 -16.41
CA ASP A 90 5.75 3.01 -17.69
C ASP A 90 5.17 4.42 -17.48
N SER A 91 4.39 4.62 -16.42
CA SER A 91 3.92 5.96 -16.00
C SER A 91 4.43 6.34 -14.62
N ILE A 92 4.48 7.65 -14.37
CA ILE A 92 4.92 8.23 -13.10
C ILE A 92 3.90 7.81 -12.01
N PRO A 93 4.31 7.01 -11.02
CA PRO A 93 3.42 6.61 -9.94
C PRO A 93 2.95 7.82 -9.12
N HIS A 94 1.79 7.70 -8.49
CA HIS A 94 1.24 8.77 -7.64
C HIS A 94 2.27 9.19 -6.54
N PRO A 95 2.46 10.49 -6.27
CA PRO A 95 3.51 11.00 -5.37
C PRO A 95 3.51 10.37 -3.97
N LEU A 96 2.34 9.97 -3.46
CA LEU A 96 2.15 9.32 -2.15
C LEU A 96 2.94 8.02 -1.95
N ILE A 97 3.30 7.32 -3.03
CA ILE A 97 4.11 6.11 -2.95
C ILE A 97 5.60 6.45 -3.06
N HIS A 98 5.93 7.42 -3.91
CA HIS A 98 7.30 7.80 -4.19
C HIS A 98 7.99 8.43 -2.99
N SER A 99 7.23 9.12 -2.13
CA SER A 99 7.75 9.75 -0.92
C SER A 99 7.95 8.79 0.26
N ASN A 100 7.47 7.54 0.19
CA ASN A 100 7.49 6.63 1.33
C ASN A 100 8.74 5.72 1.30
N PRO A 101 9.66 5.80 2.28
CA PRO A 101 10.89 5.00 2.30
C PRO A 101 10.64 3.49 2.44
N HIS A 102 9.46 3.09 2.92
CA HIS A 102 9.06 1.70 3.10
C HIS A 102 8.45 1.07 1.86
N ILE A 103 8.26 1.84 0.78
CA ILE A 103 7.75 1.30 -0.48
C ILE A 103 8.87 1.29 -1.52
N LYS A 104 9.24 0.10 -1.97
CA LYS A 104 10.30 -0.11 -2.96
C LYS A 104 9.72 -0.74 -4.22
N TYR A 105 10.01 -0.14 -5.36
CA TYR A 105 9.58 -0.65 -6.66
C TYR A 105 10.44 -1.83 -7.12
N VAL A 106 9.80 -2.85 -7.67
CA VAL A 106 10.42 -4.00 -8.32
C VAL A 106 9.91 -4.03 -9.76
N PRO A 107 10.54 -3.26 -10.68
CA PRO A 107 10.10 -3.19 -12.07
C PRO A 107 10.17 -4.57 -12.74
N LEU A 108 9.09 -4.94 -13.44
CA LEU A 108 9.06 -6.11 -14.32
C LEU A 108 9.59 -5.75 -15.71
N THR A 109 10.30 -6.68 -16.33
CA THR A 109 10.80 -6.52 -17.70
C THR A 109 9.71 -6.92 -18.70
N PRO A 110 9.30 -6.01 -19.60
CA PRO A 110 8.29 -6.32 -20.60
C PRO A 110 8.79 -7.40 -21.59
N PRO A 111 7.88 -8.15 -22.23
CA PRO A 111 8.25 -9.12 -23.25
C PRO A 111 8.99 -8.41 -24.41
N PRO A 112 10.10 -8.98 -24.90
CA PRO A 112 10.89 -8.35 -25.96
C PRO A 112 10.07 -8.18 -27.24
N ASP A 113 10.30 -7.07 -27.96
CA ASP A 113 9.63 -6.73 -29.23
C ASP A 113 9.85 -7.76 -30.35
N ARG A 114 10.75 -8.72 -30.16
CA ARG A 114 10.90 -9.85 -31.09
C ARG A 114 9.70 -10.79 -31.02
N ILE A 115 9.01 -10.87 -29.88
CA ILE A 115 7.82 -11.72 -29.71
C ILE A 115 6.64 -11.15 -30.52
N THR A 116 6.55 -9.83 -30.68
CA THR A 116 5.48 -9.20 -31.48
C THR A 116 5.67 -9.38 -32.99
N LYS A 117 6.84 -9.84 -33.43
CA LYS A 117 7.13 -10.19 -34.84
C LYS A 117 6.74 -11.62 -35.23
N LEU A 118 6.32 -12.44 -34.27
CA LEU A 118 5.90 -13.84 -34.51
C LEU A 118 4.43 -13.93 -34.91
N PRO A 119 3.98 -15.04 -35.53
CA PRO A 119 2.55 -15.25 -35.82
C PRO A 119 1.70 -15.19 -34.54
N GLU A 120 0.51 -14.59 -34.62
CA GLU A 120 -0.37 -14.28 -33.47
C GLU A 120 -0.65 -15.50 -32.57
N MET A 121 -0.77 -16.69 -33.15
CA MET A 121 -0.99 -17.94 -32.41
C MET A 121 0.14 -18.27 -31.42
N LEU A 122 1.37 -17.85 -31.70
CA LEU A 122 2.53 -18.07 -30.83
C LEU A 122 2.80 -16.86 -29.91
N GLN A 123 2.33 -15.66 -30.26
CA GLN A 123 2.60 -14.46 -29.46
C GLN A 123 2.04 -14.58 -28.05
N LEU A 124 0.80 -15.03 -27.92
CA LEU A 124 0.10 -15.13 -26.65
C LEU A 124 0.76 -16.14 -25.68
N PRO A 125 1.02 -17.40 -26.06
CA PRO A 125 1.70 -18.35 -25.17
C PRO A 125 3.13 -17.91 -24.83
N LEU A 126 3.86 -17.29 -25.76
CA LEU A 126 5.20 -16.76 -25.48
C LEU A 126 5.17 -15.58 -24.50
N LYS A 127 4.20 -14.67 -24.63
CA LYS A 127 3.98 -13.58 -23.66
C LYS A 127 3.64 -14.13 -22.28
N PHE A 128 2.82 -15.17 -22.20
CA PHE A 128 2.52 -15.85 -20.94
C PHE A 128 3.76 -16.51 -20.32
N LEU A 129 4.54 -17.25 -21.12
CA LEU A 129 5.76 -17.90 -20.65
C LEU A 129 6.80 -16.87 -20.18
N TRP A 130 6.99 -15.79 -20.94
CA TRP A 130 7.87 -14.68 -20.55
C TRP A 130 7.44 -14.09 -19.21
N THR A 131 6.16 -13.77 -19.08
CA THR A 131 5.59 -13.22 -17.83
C THR A 131 5.79 -14.18 -16.68
N PHE A 132 5.55 -15.48 -16.89
CA PHE A 132 5.77 -16.52 -15.89
C PHE A 132 7.22 -16.52 -15.39
N ILE A 133 8.20 -16.50 -16.31
CA ILE A 133 9.63 -16.52 -15.97
C ILE A 133 10.03 -15.24 -15.22
N VAL A 134 9.70 -14.07 -15.77
CA VAL A 134 10.10 -12.77 -15.19
C VAL A 134 9.45 -12.55 -13.83
N LEU A 135 8.18 -12.89 -13.68
CA LEU A 135 7.48 -12.77 -12.40
C LEU A 135 8.03 -13.75 -11.36
N SER A 136 8.27 -15.01 -11.75
CA SER A 136 8.89 -15.99 -10.86
C SER A 136 10.26 -15.53 -10.40
N TRP A 137 11.08 -15.01 -11.33
CA TRP A 137 12.39 -14.46 -11.02
C TRP A 137 12.31 -13.28 -10.06
N ALA A 138 11.40 -12.33 -10.33
CA ALA A 138 11.21 -11.15 -9.50
C ALA A 138 10.77 -11.54 -8.07
N LEU A 139 9.77 -12.40 -7.93
CA LEU A 139 9.26 -12.79 -6.61
C LEU A 139 10.24 -13.67 -5.84
N LEU A 140 10.98 -14.57 -6.50
CA LEU A 140 11.91 -15.48 -5.82
C LEU A 140 13.23 -14.80 -5.44
N PHE A 141 13.86 -14.08 -6.39
CA PHE A 141 15.23 -13.60 -6.24
C PHE A 141 15.35 -12.10 -5.94
N ARG A 142 14.40 -11.27 -6.40
CA ARG A 142 14.46 -9.82 -6.13
C ARG A 142 13.75 -9.41 -4.84
N ILE A 143 12.91 -10.28 -4.31
CA ILE A 143 12.23 -10.08 -3.04
C ILE A 143 12.80 -11.04 -2.01
N GLY A 144 13.04 -10.53 -0.79
CA GLY A 144 13.56 -11.31 0.33
C GLY A 144 12.69 -12.53 0.68
N TRP A 145 13.25 -13.42 1.50
CA TRP A 145 12.53 -14.61 2.00
C TRP A 145 11.65 -14.31 3.22
N ASP A 146 11.72 -13.09 3.73
CA ASP A 146 10.96 -12.56 4.87
C ASP A 146 9.54 -12.08 4.49
N VAL A 147 9.11 -12.29 3.25
CA VAL A 147 7.76 -11.94 2.78
C VAL A 147 6.70 -12.72 3.56
N LYS A 148 5.79 -11.99 4.19
CA LYS A 148 4.64 -12.58 4.90
C LYS A 148 3.32 -12.46 4.16
N LEU A 149 3.24 -11.55 3.19
CA LEU A 149 2.03 -11.27 2.43
C LEU A 149 2.36 -11.07 0.95
N ILE A 150 1.64 -11.74 0.07
CA ILE A 150 1.62 -11.49 -1.37
C ILE A 150 0.20 -11.07 -1.74
N LEU A 151 0.02 -9.80 -2.07
CA LEU A 151 -1.25 -9.23 -2.51
C LEU A 151 -1.20 -9.07 -4.03
N MET A 152 -2.07 -9.77 -4.76
CA MET A 152 -2.13 -9.71 -6.21
C MET A 152 -3.40 -9.00 -6.68
N GLN A 153 -3.28 -8.03 -7.57
CA GLN A 153 -4.44 -7.43 -8.26
C GLN A 153 -5.11 -8.46 -9.16
N ASN A 154 -6.45 -8.53 -9.19
CA ASN A 154 -7.22 -9.40 -10.09
C ASN A 154 -6.71 -9.33 -11.54
N PRO A 155 -5.96 -10.34 -12.01
CA PRO A 155 -5.51 -10.36 -13.39
C PRO A 155 -6.48 -11.22 -14.21
N PRO A 156 -6.83 -10.84 -15.44
CA PRO A 156 -7.47 -11.74 -16.41
C PRO A 156 -6.56 -12.91 -16.85
N ALA A 157 -5.37 -13.06 -16.25
CA ALA A 157 -4.33 -14.02 -16.62
C ALA A 157 -4.04 -15.02 -15.49
N LEU A 158 -4.52 -16.25 -15.67
CA LEU A 158 -4.23 -17.43 -14.84
C LEU A 158 -2.74 -17.68 -14.51
N PRO A 159 -1.75 -17.49 -15.42
CA PRO A 159 -0.35 -17.83 -15.11
C PRO A 159 0.22 -16.99 -13.98
N THR A 160 -0.17 -15.72 -13.85
CA THR A 160 0.27 -14.84 -12.77
C THR A 160 -0.22 -15.34 -11.42
N MET A 161 -1.49 -15.74 -11.33
CA MET A 161 -2.05 -16.30 -10.11
C MET A 161 -1.32 -17.58 -9.70
N PHE A 162 -1.02 -18.44 -10.68
CA PHE A 162 -0.30 -19.68 -10.44
C PHE A 162 1.12 -19.44 -9.89
N VAL A 163 1.86 -18.49 -10.49
CA VAL A 163 3.20 -18.10 -9.98
C VAL A 163 3.11 -17.54 -8.57
N CYS A 164 2.22 -16.57 -8.33
CA CYS A 164 2.07 -15.96 -7.01
C CYS A 164 1.68 -17.00 -5.96
N TRP A 165 0.82 -17.95 -6.30
CA TRP A 165 0.42 -19.05 -5.42
C TRP A 165 1.59 -19.98 -5.08
N ILE A 166 2.36 -20.43 -6.08
CA ILE A 166 3.56 -21.25 -5.85
C ILE A 166 4.55 -20.51 -4.95
N VAL A 167 4.89 -19.27 -5.29
CA VAL A 167 5.89 -18.50 -4.55
C VAL A 167 5.41 -18.19 -3.13
N ALA A 168 4.11 -17.92 -2.94
CA ALA A 168 3.56 -17.75 -1.60
C ALA A 168 3.72 -19.01 -0.76
N ARG A 169 3.51 -20.20 -1.33
CA ARG A 169 3.73 -21.48 -0.62
C ARG A 169 5.20 -21.72 -0.32
N LEU A 170 6.09 -21.47 -1.29
CA LEU A 170 7.53 -21.62 -1.10
C LEU A 170 8.07 -20.70 -0.01
N LYS A 171 7.59 -19.45 0.08
CA LYS A 171 8.01 -18.47 1.09
C LYS A 171 7.18 -18.52 2.38
N SER A 172 6.20 -19.44 2.48
CA SER A 172 5.25 -19.51 3.60
C SER A 172 4.55 -18.16 3.88
N ALA A 173 4.23 -17.43 2.81
CA ALA A 173 3.52 -16.16 2.83
C ALA A 173 2.01 -16.36 2.65
N LYS A 174 1.21 -15.45 3.22
CA LYS A 174 -0.22 -15.37 2.94
C LYS A 174 -0.43 -14.84 1.53
N PHE A 175 -1.18 -15.56 0.72
CA PHE A 175 -1.56 -15.11 -0.62
C PHE A 175 -2.97 -14.50 -0.57
N VAL A 176 -3.09 -13.23 -0.92
CA VAL A 176 -4.36 -12.50 -0.97
C VAL A 176 -4.57 -12.02 -2.39
N ILE A 177 -5.76 -12.29 -2.91
CA ILE A 177 -6.16 -11.83 -4.23
C ILE A 177 -7.11 -10.67 -4.02
N ASP A 178 -6.74 -9.55 -4.61
CA ASP A 178 -7.63 -8.43 -4.69
C ASP A 178 -8.62 -8.61 -5.85
N TRP A 179 -9.75 -9.26 -5.56
CA TRP A 179 -10.80 -9.52 -6.56
C TRP A 179 -11.61 -8.27 -6.86
N HIS A 180 -11.45 -7.77 -8.10
CA HIS A 180 -12.14 -6.61 -8.61
C HIS A 180 -12.90 -6.95 -9.89
N ASN A 181 -14.22 -6.93 -9.83
CA ASN A 181 -15.09 -7.21 -10.96
C ASN A 181 -15.07 -6.08 -12.00
N TYR A 182 -14.09 -6.08 -12.91
CA TYR A 182 -14.13 -5.21 -14.11
C TYR A 182 -15.24 -5.61 -15.10
N MET A 183 -15.72 -6.85 -15.02
CA MET A 183 -16.75 -7.39 -15.93
C MET A 183 -18.11 -6.67 -15.77
N TRP A 184 -18.47 -6.22 -14.56
CA TRP A 184 -19.79 -5.62 -14.32
C TRP A 184 -19.92 -4.21 -14.89
N SER A 185 -18.83 -3.45 -14.95
CA SER A 185 -18.84 -2.09 -15.53
C SER A 185 -18.85 -2.12 -17.06
N VAL A 186 -18.18 -3.09 -17.70
CA VAL A 186 -18.12 -3.21 -19.17
C VAL A 186 -19.46 -3.68 -19.76
N ILE A 187 -20.24 -4.48 -19.02
CA ILE A 187 -21.57 -4.93 -19.46
C ILE A 187 -22.57 -3.76 -19.51
N LYS A 188 -22.40 -2.73 -18.67
CA LYS A 188 -23.33 -1.59 -18.58
C LYS A 188 -23.17 -0.57 -19.70
N ASP A 189 -22.04 -0.59 -20.42
CA ASP A 189 -21.72 0.34 -21.50
C ASP A 189 -22.07 -0.21 -22.90
N LYS A 190 -22.68 -1.40 -22.95
CA LYS A 190 -23.14 -2.09 -24.18
C LYS A 190 -24.65 -2.36 -24.22
N SER A 191 -25.42 -1.86 -23.25
CA SER A 191 -26.89 -1.99 -23.20
C SER A 191 -27.58 -0.71 -23.64
#